data_AF-A0A9X8H9U9-F1
#
_entry.id   AF-A0A9X8H9U9-F1
#
_cell.length_a   1.000
_cell.length_b   1.000
_cell.length_c   1.000
_cell.angle_alpha   90.00
_cell.angle_beta   90.00
_cell.angle_gamma   90.00
#
_symmetry.space_group_name_H-M   'P 1'
#
loop_
_entity.id
_entity.type
_entity.pdbx_description
1 polymer ?
#
loop_
_entity_poly.entity_id
_entity_poly.type
_entity_poly.pdbx_seq_one_letter_code
_entity_poly.pdbx_strand_id
1 'polypeptide(L)'
;MPLAVYRVTMEATADPVVLIHGVFGWGNKSPLFNLLPNYWPVAELNRINPNHIIVDVGKEHPVHLLGHSYGATTGRSTLCNAIGASLKDDLPVLGPGHIAVAGIGLLWKLQNFYFPWLKHVYDLDLGHWMNNTTWEMFYSTRSAVHTSRDLALYDLLPARRVQRNSQLVEMDKVHLLSVIREWVMTFGVVWLLFRRKRLWPTRSLRCALCLTLIAMTWRKLGKVDYSKVRSSLWGLIWVIRSYTSSMHKRDPLYDGFDSAHWVHNDGIVNTYSQVYPRVEQGAAAAVEPRRPRSESHMSIDLEVENDSHTTALIKGTWHTHRMGKNHLCGTHWDKEAHHLYAHVFKLLNKWVAQNNSVADSTTTTTCAT
;
A
#
# COMPACT_ATOMS: atom_id res chain seq x y z
N MET A 1 34.03 0.05 25.40
CA MET A 1 32.92 0.81 24.80
C MET A 1 31.62 0.18 25.27
N PRO A 2 30.75 0.89 26.02
CA PRO A 2 29.48 0.31 26.42
C PRO A 2 28.52 0.32 25.22
N LEU A 3 27.91 -0.84 24.98
CA LEU A 3 26.83 -1.03 24.01
C LEU A 3 25.65 -0.17 24.43
N ALA A 4 25.24 0.78 23.60
CA ALA A 4 23.99 1.49 23.75
C ALA A 4 22.83 0.48 23.64
N VAL A 5 22.29 0.06 24.79
CA VAL A 5 21.01 -0.64 24.86
C VAL A 5 19.94 0.39 24.55
N TYR A 6 19.49 0.42 23.29
CA TYR A 6 18.27 1.14 22.93
C TYR A 6 17.11 0.52 23.73
N ARG A 7 16.70 1.17 24.83
CA ARG A 7 15.42 0.92 25.46
C ARG A 7 14.35 1.31 24.45
N VAL A 8 13.78 0.33 23.76
CA VAL A 8 12.49 0.53 23.09
C VAL A 8 11.46 0.62 24.21
N THR A 9 10.96 1.82 24.47
CA THR A 9 9.79 2.02 25.31
C THR A 9 8.62 1.30 24.66
N MET A 10 7.92 0.45 25.41
CA MET A 10 6.69 -0.16 24.91
C MET A 10 5.65 0.94 24.75
N GLU A 11 5.14 1.10 23.52
CA GLU A 11 4.05 2.02 23.16
C GLU A 11 2.76 1.21 23.03
N ALA A 12 2.47 0.38 24.03
CA ALA A 12 1.30 -0.48 24.02
C ALA A 12 0.03 0.39 23.99
N THR A 13 -0.81 0.17 22.99
CA THR A 13 -2.05 0.93 22.85
C THR A 13 -3.15 0.38 23.76
N ALA A 14 -4.02 1.24 24.26
CA ALA A 14 -5.17 0.82 25.07
C ALA A 14 -6.14 -0.04 24.26
N ASP A 15 -6.47 0.41 23.04
CA ASP A 15 -7.28 -0.33 22.08
C ASP A 15 -6.39 -1.10 21.09
N PRO A 16 -6.82 -2.28 20.61
CA PRO A 16 -6.05 -3.07 19.67
C PRO A 16 -5.90 -2.38 18.32
N VAL A 17 -4.70 -2.47 17.73
CA VAL A 17 -4.40 -1.97 16.39
C VAL A 17 -4.56 -3.06 15.35
N VAL A 18 -5.49 -2.90 14.42
CA VAL A 18 -5.73 -3.82 13.31
C VAL A 18 -4.97 -3.37 12.06
N LEU A 19 -4.09 -4.23 11.56
CA LEU A 19 -3.24 -4.02 10.39
C LEU A 19 -3.85 -4.71 9.15
N ILE A 20 -4.12 -3.92 8.10
CA ILE A 20 -4.78 -4.36 6.85
C ILE A 20 -3.81 -4.22 5.66
N HIS A 21 -3.45 -5.34 5.02
CA HIS A 21 -2.50 -5.35 3.91
C HIS A 21 -3.12 -4.89 2.57
N GLY A 22 -2.28 -4.64 1.56
CA GLY A 22 -2.69 -4.24 0.21
C GLY A 22 -2.98 -5.39 -0.75
N VAL A 23 -3.19 -5.06 -2.03
CA VAL A 23 -3.30 -6.06 -3.11
C VAL A 23 -2.03 -6.91 -3.15
N PHE A 24 -2.20 -8.22 -3.24
CA PHE A 24 -1.14 -9.23 -3.16
C PHE A 24 -0.39 -9.30 -1.82
N GLY A 25 -0.79 -8.54 -0.81
CA GLY A 25 -0.32 -8.73 0.56
C GLY A 25 -0.85 -10.03 1.17
N TRP A 26 -0.20 -10.46 2.25
CA TRP A 26 -0.62 -11.60 3.06
C TRP A 26 -0.53 -11.21 4.53
N GLY A 27 -1.40 -11.74 5.38
CA GLY A 27 -1.30 -11.55 6.83
C GLY A 27 -0.42 -12.64 7.44
N ASN A 28 -0.96 -13.36 8.43
CA ASN A 28 -0.16 -14.28 9.23
C ASN A 28 0.24 -15.56 8.49
N LYS A 29 -0.51 -15.96 7.47
CA LYS A 29 -0.16 -17.09 6.61
C LYS A 29 0.81 -16.62 5.54
N SER A 30 2.08 -16.98 5.68
CA SER A 30 3.12 -16.52 4.77
C SER A 30 3.29 -17.46 3.57
N PRO A 31 3.56 -16.93 2.36
CA PRO A 31 3.71 -17.77 1.18
C PRO A 31 4.97 -18.64 1.23
N LEU A 32 5.09 -19.54 0.25
CA LEU A 32 6.13 -20.55 0.11
C LEU A 32 6.24 -21.46 1.34
N PHE A 33 5.13 -22.05 1.80
CA PHE A 33 5.10 -22.90 3.00
C PHE A 33 5.60 -22.19 4.27
N ASN A 34 5.24 -20.91 4.42
CA ASN A 34 5.74 -20.02 5.47
C ASN A 34 7.27 -19.77 5.46
N LEU A 35 7.94 -19.99 4.32
CA LEU A 35 9.36 -19.66 4.18
C LEU A 35 9.59 -18.18 3.85
N LEU A 36 8.61 -17.50 3.24
CA LEU A 36 8.69 -16.05 3.08
C LEU A 36 8.38 -15.33 4.40
N PRO A 37 8.97 -14.15 4.62
CA PRO A 37 8.62 -13.35 5.77
C PRO A 37 7.15 -12.89 5.71
N ASN A 38 6.59 -12.59 6.87
CA ASN A 38 5.30 -11.92 6.98
C ASN A 38 5.36 -10.57 6.24
N TYR A 39 4.24 -10.11 5.69
CA TYR A 39 4.14 -8.80 5.04
C TYR A 39 4.50 -7.66 5.99
N TRP A 40 4.09 -7.79 7.25
CA TRP A 40 4.36 -6.83 8.31
C TRP A 40 5.64 -7.19 9.09
N PRO A 41 6.33 -6.22 9.70
CA PRO A 41 7.49 -6.46 10.55
C PRO A 41 7.05 -6.97 11.95
N VAL A 42 6.43 -8.15 12.01
CA VAL A 42 5.75 -8.70 13.20
C VAL A 42 6.62 -8.75 14.45
N ALA A 43 7.90 -9.14 14.33
CA ALA A 43 8.81 -9.18 15.47
C ALA A 43 9.02 -7.80 16.11
N GLU A 44 9.10 -6.75 15.28
CA GLU A 44 9.23 -5.37 15.75
C GLU A 44 7.92 -4.83 16.29
N LEU A 45 6.80 -5.12 15.62
CA LEU A 45 5.47 -4.77 16.10
C LEU A 45 5.20 -5.35 17.49
N ASN A 46 5.48 -6.65 17.69
CA ASN A 46 5.35 -7.32 18.99
C ASN A 46 6.24 -6.69 20.07
N ARG A 47 7.43 -6.20 19.69
CA ARG A 47 8.36 -5.54 20.62
C ARG A 47 7.87 -4.16 21.06
N ILE A 48 7.22 -3.42 20.15
CA ILE A 48 6.78 -2.04 20.40
C ILE A 48 5.37 -2.03 21.03
N ASN A 49 4.44 -2.76 20.43
CA ASN A 49 3.05 -2.85 20.84
C ASN A 49 2.49 -4.24 20.52
N PRO A 50 2.44 -5.18 21.49
CA PRO A 50 1.86 -6.49 21.29
C PRO A 50 0.33 -6.47 21.13
N ASN A 51 -0.35 -5.35 21.42
CA ASN A 51 -1.79 -5.18 21.27
C ASN A 51 -2.17 -4.84 19.81
N HIS A 52 -1.86 -5.75 18.88
CA HIS A 52 -2.22 -5.61 17.47
C HIS A 52 -2.77 -6.90 16.87
N ILE A 53 -3.57 -6.75 15.81
CA ILE A 53 -4.22 -7.82 15.08
C ILE A 53 -3.85 -7.66 13.61
N ILE A 54 -3.27 -8.69 12.99
CA ILE A 54 -3.01 -8.72 11.55
C ILE A 54 -4.15 -9.49 10.91
N VAL A 55 -4.89 -8.84 10.02
CA VAL A 55 -6.04 -9.49 9.36
C VAL A 55 -5.64 -10.04 8.01
N ASP A 56 -6.10 -11.27 7.77
CA ASP A 56 -6.36 -11.79 6.43
C ASP A 56 -7.82 -11.37 6.11
N VAL A 57 -8.03 -10.05 5.92
CA VAL A 57 -9.29 -9.27 5.69
C VAL A 57 -10.66 -9.97 5.91
N GLY A 58 -11.61 -9.53 6.76
CA GLY A 58 -11.76 -8.46 7.75
C GLY A 58 -13.05 -8.68 8.57
N LYS A 59 -13.09 -8.26 9.85
CA LYS A 59 -14.29 -8.29 10.72
C LYS A 59 -14.30 -7.11 11.68
N GLU A 60 -15.50 -6.63 12.02
CA GLU A 60 -15.78 -5.42 12.80
C GLU A 60 -15.86 -5.67 14.33
N HIS A 61 -15.14 -4.86 15.09
CA HIS A 61 -15.28 -4.52 16.53
C HIS A 61 -14.59 -3.14 16.74
N PRO A 62 -14.79 -2.40 17.85
CA PRO A 62 -14.09 -1.12 18.06
C PRO A 62 -12.57 -1.35 18.16
N VAL A 63 -11.83 -0.86 17.15
CA VAL A 63 -10.39 -1.10 16.96
C VAL A 63 -9.76 0.08 16.20
N HIS A 64 -8.44 0.28 16.34
CA HIS A 64 -7.71 1.21 15.47
C HIS A 64 -7.36 0.55 14.14
N LEU A 65 -7.75 1.12 12.99
CA LEU A 65 -7.44 0.55 11.67
C LEU A 65 -6.20 1.23 11.07
N LEU A 66 -5.17 0.43 10.75
CA LEU A 66 -3.99 0.84 9.99
C LEU A 66 -3.92 0.05 8.68
N GLY A 67 -4.22 0.71 7.56
CA GLY A 67 -4.14 0.12 6.23
C GLY A 67 -2.84 0.50 5.51
N HIS A 68 -2.27 -0.43 4.76
CA HIS A 68 -1.19 -0.15 3.81
C HIS A 68 -1.63 -0.42 2.38
N SER A 69 -1.22 0.44 1.43
CA SER A 69 -1.60 0.34 0.02
C SER A 69 -3.12 0.28 -0.17
N TYR A 70 -3.67 -0.73 -0.84
CA TYR A 70 -5.11 -0.92 -1.03
C TYR A 70 -5.89 -1.09 0.28
N GLY A 71 -5.26 -1.62 1.35
CA GLY A 71 -5.86 -1.76 2.66
C GLY A 71 -6.21 -0.41 3.31
N ALA A 72 -5.58 0.69 2.88
CA ALA A 72 -5.93 2.05 3.29
C ALA A 72 -7.09 2.65 2.48
N THR A 73 -7.52 2.01 1.39
CA THR A 73 -8.58 2.43 0.45
C THR A 73 -8.42 3.80 -0.24
N THR A 74 -7.35 4.54 0.06
CA THR A 74 -7.04 5.86 -0.52
C THR A 74 -6.18 5.82 -1.78
N GLY A 75 -5.33 4.80 -1.93
CA GLY A 75 -4.36 4.71 -3.01
C GLY A 75 -5.00 4.39 -4.36
N ARG A 76 -4.99 5.36 -5.29
CA ARG A 76 -5.32 5.16 -6.72
C ARG A 76 -4.05 5.07 -7.55
N SER A 77 -4.04 4.19 -8.53
CA SER A 77 -2.88 3.96 -9.37
C SER A 77 -3.19 4.13 -10.86
N THR A 78 -2.44 5.00 -11.51
CA THR A 78 -2.37 5.08 -12.98
C THR A 78 -1.61 3.91 -13.60
N LEU A 79 -1.01 3.01 -12.79
CA LEU A 79 -0.41 1.77 -13.30
C LEU A 79 -1.45 0.90 -14.01
N CYS A 80 -2.66 0.82 -13.45
CA CYS A 80 -3.76 0.04 -14.04
C CYS A 80 -4.15 0.60 -15.41
N ASN A 81 -4.19 1.92 -15.56
CA ASN A 81 -4.38 2.57 -16.85
C ASN A 81 -3.21 2.33 -17.81
N ALA A 82 -1.96 2.36 -17.32
CA ALA A 82 -0.77 2.11 -18.11
C ALA A 82 -0.73 0.69 -18.72
N ILE A 83 -1.33 -0.29 -18.05
CA ILE A 83 -1.47 -1.66 -18.56
C ILE A 83 -2.74 -1.86 -19.41
N GLY A 84 -3.51 -0.79 -19.66
CA GLY A 84 -4.64 -0.79 -20.58
C GLY A 84 -6.02 -0.94 -19.95
N ALA A 85 -6.17 -0.88 -18.62
CA ALA A 85 -7.48 -0.89 -17.99
C ALA A 85 -8.14 0.51 -18.08
N SER A 86 -9.38 0.54 -18.57
CA SER A 86 -10.22 1.73 -18.72
C SER A 86 -11.62 1.43 -18.17
N LEU A 87 -12.37 2.44 -17.72
CA LEU A 87 -13.79 2.28 -17.40
C LEU A 87 -14.70 2.34 -18.65
N LYS A 88 -14.22 2.98 -19.71
CA LYS A 88 -14.99 3.20 -20.95
C LYS A 88 -14.83 2.03 -21.92
N ASP A 89 -13.63 1.48 -21.95
CA ASP A 89 -13.23 0.48 -22.94
C ASP A 89 -12.92 -0.86 -22.25
N ASP A 90 -13.05 -1.93 -23.02
CA ASP A 90 -12.59 -3.26 -22.62
C ASP A 90 -11.06 -3.33 -22.66
N LEU A 91 -10.49 -4.27 -21.92
CA LEU A 91 -9.04 -4.49 -21.98
C LEU A 91 -8.60 -4.91 -23.39
N PRO A 92 -7.54 -4.32 -23.95
CA PRO A 92 -6.99 -4.74 -25.23
C PRO A 92 -6.58 -6.22 -25.20
N VAL A 93 -7.05 -6.99 -26.18
CA VAL A 93 -6.68 -8.40 -26.36
C VAL A 93 -5.17 -8.50 -26.53
N LEU A 94 -4.53 -9.42 -25.78
CA LEU A 94 -3.06 -9.59 -25.71
C LEU A 94 -2.29 -8.35 -25.21
N GLY A 95 -2.99 -7.33 -24.70
CA GLY A 95 -2.35 -6.21 -24.01
C GLY A 95 -1.77 -6.62 -22.66
N PRO A 96 -0.91 -5.78 -22.05
CA PRO A 96 -0.26 -6.08 -20.77
C PRO A 96 -1.24 -6.45 -19.64
N GLY A 97 -2.34 -5.71 -19.52
CA GLY A 97 -3.38 -6.00 -18.53
C GLY A 97 -4.12 -7.31 -18.80
N HIS A 98 -4.39 -7.64 -20.07
CA HIS A 98 -5.05 -8.89 -20.43
C HIS A 98 -4.17 -10.08 -20.06
N ILE A 99 -2.87 -9.99 -20.36
CA ILE A 99 -1.87 -11.01 -19.98
C ILE A 99 -1.77 -11.13 -18.46
N ALA A 100 -1.81 -10.02 -17.71
CA ALA A 100 -1.76 -10.05 -16.25
C ALA A 100 -3.00 -10.73 -15.65
N VAL A 101 -4.21 -10.34 -16.07
CA VAL A 101 -5.46 -10.95 -15.61
C VAL A 101 -5.53 -12.43 -16.00
N ALA A 102 -5.13 -12.77 -17.24
CA ALA A 102 -5.03 -14.16 -17.66
C ALA A 102 -4.03 -14.94 -16.79
N GLY A 103 -2.83 -14.40 -16.53
CA GLY A 103 -1.83 -15.05 -15.68
C GLY A 103 -2.32 -15.31 -14.24
N ILE A 104 -2.96 -14.32 -13.62
CA ILE A 104 -3.58 -14.46 -12.29
C ILE A 104 -4.70 -15.51 -12.33
N GLY A 105 -5.54 -15.45 -13.36
CA GLY A 105 -6.59 -16.43 -13.61
C GLY A 105 -6.08 -17.85 -13.79
N LEU A 106 -4.95 -18.03 -14.48
CA LEU A 106 -4.30 -19.32 -14.64
C LEU A 106 -3.90 -19.88 -13.28
N LEU A 107 -3.17 -19.07 -12.51
CA LEU A 107 -2.70 -19.47 -11.20
C LEU A 107 -3.88 -19.82 -10.28
N TRP A 108 -4.93 -19.01 -10.28
CA TRP A 108 -6.16 -19.27 -9.51
C TRP A 108 -6.84 -20.57 -9.93
N LYS A 109 -7.01 -20.84 -11.23
CA LYS A 109 -7.62 -22.09 -11.70
C LYS A 109 -6.77 -23.30 -11.31
N LEU A 110 -5.45 -23.20 -11.48
CA LEU A 110 -4.52 -24.24 -11.07
C LEU A 110 -4.65 -24.49 -9.56
N GLN A 111 -4.72 -23.45 -8.73
CA GLN A 111 -4.88 -23.56 -7.28
C GLN A 111 -6.20 -24.19 -6.83
N ASN A 112 -7.30 -23.98 -7.57
CA ASN A 112 -8.63 -24.40 -7.10
C ASN A 112 -9.11 -25.71 -7.71
N PHE A 113 -8.72 -26.03 -8.96
CA PHE A 113 -9.27 -27.19 -9.68
C PHE A 113 -8.27 -28.31 -9.94
N TYR A 114 -6.95 -28.04 -9.95
CA TYR A 114 -5.95 -29.02 -10.39
C TYR A 114 -4.88 -29.32 -9.34
N PHE A 115 -4.33 -28.28 -8.72
CA PHE A 115 -3.19 -28.35 -7.82
C PHE A 115 -3.44 -27.53 -6.54
N PRO A 116 -4.28 -28.02 -5.61
CA PRO A 116 -4.59 -27.33 -4.35
C PRO A 116 -3.37 -26.96 -3.51
N TRP A 117 -2.29 -27.74 -3.62
CA TRP A 117 -1.04 -27.47 -2.91
C TRP A 117 -0.39 -26.13 -3.29
N LEU A 118 -0.70 -25.57 -4.48
CA LEU A 118 -0.23 -24.24 -4.89
C LEU A 118 -0.75 -23.12 -3.97
N LYS A 119 -1.84 -23.33 -3.23
CA LYS A 119 -2.32 -22.36 -2.22
C LYS A 119 -1.32 -22.20 -1.06
N HIS A 120 -0.55 -23.25 -0.74
CA HIS A 120 0.54 -23.14 0.23
C HIS A 120 1.75 -22.38 -0.31
N VAL A 121 1.90 -22.30 -1.63
CA VAL A 121 2.92 -21.47 -2.28
C VAL A 121 2.49 -20.01 -2.23
N TYR A 122 1.24 -19.71 -2.57
CA TYR A 122 0.65 -18.37 -2.48
C TYR A 122 -0.86 -18.46 -2.69
N ASP A 123 -1.71 -18.13 -1.72
CA ASP A 123 -3.16 -18.17 -1.92
C ASP A 123 -3.68 -16.85 -2.49
N LEU A 124 -4.38 -16.90 -3.63
CA LEU A 124 -5.01 -15.71 -4.23
C LEU A 124 -6.32 -15.33 -3.55
N ASP A 125 -6.93 -16.25 -2.78
CA ASP A 125 -8.20 -16.07 -2.07
C ASP A 125 -9.38 -15.56 -2.94
N LEU A 126 -9.39 -15.96 -4.21
CA LEU A 126 -10.46 -15.64 -5.17
C LEU A 126 -11.54 -16.74 -5.19
N GLY A 127 -11.88 -17.30 -4.03
CA GLY A 127 -12.85 -18.42 -3.92
C GLY A 127 -14.26 -18.06 -4.42
N HIS A 128 -14.64 -16.79 -4.35
CA HIS A 128 -15.92 -16.30 -4.85
C HIS A 128 -16.10 -16.44 -6.37
N TRP A 129 -15.01 -16.63 -7.13
CA TRP A 129 -15.05 -16.87 -8.58
C TRP A 129 -15.20 -18.36 -8.96
N MET A 130 -15.35 -19.27 -7.99
CA MET A 130 -15.37 -20.74 -8.23
C MET A 130 -16.45 -21.22 -9.22
N ASN A 131 -17.54 -20.46 -9.39
CA ASN A 131 -18.57 -20.80 -10.38
C ASN A 131 -18.08 -20.61 -11.83
N ASN A 132 -16.95 -19.95 -12.05
CA ASN A 132 -16.35 -19.76 -13.38
C ASN A 132 -15.37 -20.89 -13.74
N THR A 133 -15.92 -21.97 -14.28
CA THR A 133 -15.15 -23.18 -14.64
C THR A 133 -14.55 -23.13 -16.04
N THR A 134 -15.03 -22.25 -16.94
CA THR A 134 -14.57 -22.20 -18.34
C THR A 134 -13.19 -21.58 -18.50
N TRP A 135 -12.47 -21.93 -19.56
CA TRP A 135 -11.15 -21.37 -19.90
C TRP A 135 -11.25 -20.12 -20.80
N GLU A 136 -12.45 -19.56 -20.98
CA GLU A 136 -12.68 -18.40 -21.85
C GLU A 136 -11.83 -17.19 -21.46
N MET A 137 -11.52 -17.04 -20.17
CA MET A 137 -10.68 -15.96 -19.67
C MET A 137 -9.25 -15.92 -20.24
N PHE A 138 -8.77 -16.96 -20.93
CA PHE A 138 -7.42 -16.97 -21.53
C PHE A 138 -7.40 -16.52 -22.98
N TYR A 139 -8.49 -16.75 -23.70
CA TYR A 139 -8.57 -16.53 -25.15
C TYR A 139 -9.70 -15.57 -25.55
N SER A 140 -10.50 -15.09 -24.59
CA SER A 140 -11.61 -14.16 -24.83
C SER A 140 -11.63 -13.06 -23.77
N THR A 141 -11.72 -11.81 -24.22
CA THR A 141 -11.98 -10.64 -23.37
C THR A 141 -13.44 -10.51 -22.95
N ARG A 142 -14.34 -11.38 -23.44
CA ARG A 142 -15.77 -11.38 -23.11
C ARG A 142 -16.13 -12.28 -21.92
N SER A 143 -15.15 -12.87 -21.25
CA SER A 143 -15.41 -13.72 -20.08
C SER A 143 -15.93 -12.91 -18.89
N ALA A 144 -16.64 -13.56 -17.97
CA ALA A 144 -17.15 -12.91 -16.75
C ALA A 144 -16.04 -12.26 -15.91
N VAL A 145 -14.80 -12.77 -15.95
CA VAL A 145 -13.67 -12.17 -15.21
C VAL A 145 -13.19 -10.89 -15.89
N HIS A 146 -13.04 -10.89 -17.22
CA HIS A 146 -12.56 -9.71 -17.95
C HIS A 146 -13.57 -8.56 -17.98
N THR A 147 -14.86 -8.89 -18.05
CA THR A 147 -15.96 -7.90 -18.06
C THR A 147 -16.35 -7.43 -16.67
N SER A 148 -16.03 -8.21 -15.61
CA SER A 148 -16.32 -7.81 -14.23
C SER A 148 -15.51 -6.59 -13.83
N ARG A 149 -16.19 -5.55 -13.36
CA ARG A 149 -15.57 -4.38 -12.72
C ARG A 149 -15.25 -4.62 -11.23
N ASP A 150 -15.57 -5.80 -10.71
CA ASP A 150 -15.34 -6.25 -9.34
C ASP A 150 -13.98 -6.95 -9.21
N LEU A 151 -12.93 -6.29 -9.68
CA LEU A 151 -11.55 -6.73 -9.57
C LEU A 151 -10.70 -5.58 -9.04
N ALA A 152 -9.67 -5.92 -8.27
CA ALA A 152 -8.69 -4.94 -7.77
C ALA A 152 -8.10 -4.07 -8.90
N LEU A 153 -7.96 -4.63 -10.11
CA LEU A 153 -7.52 -3.92 -11.31
C LEU A 153 -8.37 -2.67 -11.61
N TYR A 154 -9.70 -2.80 -11.53
CA TYR A 154 -10.64 -1.71 -11.83
C TYR A 154 -10.86 -0.82 -10.61
N ASP A 155 -10.87 -1.41 -9.42
CA ASP A 155 -10.98 -0.66 -8.17
C ASP A 155 -9.76 0.21 -7.88
N LEU A 156 -8.60 -0.03 -8.49
CA LEU A 156 -7.43 0.83 -8.39
C LEU A 156 -7.43 2.01 -9.38
N LEU A 157 -8.33 2.00 -10.37
CA LEU A 157 -8.40 3.06 -11.37
C LEU A 157 -8.77 4.41 -10.73
N PRO A 158 -8.09 5.51 -11.13
CA PRO A 158 -8.38 6.84 -10.61
C PRO A 158 -9.86 7.22 -10.72
N ALA A 159 -10.48 7.04 -11.88
CA ALA A 159 -11.89 7.36 -12.11
C ALA A 159 -12.84 6.57 -11.20
N ARG A 160 -12.66 5.24 -11.12
CA ARG A 160 -13.50 4.36 -10.28
C ARG A 160 -13.39 4.74 -8.81
N ARG A 161 -12.19 5.11 -8.36
CA ARG A 161 -11.96 5.56 -6.99
C ARG A 161 -12.56 6.93 -6.72
N VAL A 162 -12.47 7.89 -7.65
CA VAL A 162 -13.18 9.17 -7.52
C VAL A 162 -14.68 8.93 -7.30
N GLN A 163 -15.27 8.05 -8.11
CA GLN A 163 -16.66 7.65 -7.98
C GLN A 163 -16.96 7.04 -6.60
N ARG A 164 -16.18 6.05 -6.15
CA ARG A 164 -16.39 5.41 -4.82
C ARG A 164 -16.14 6.34 -3.64
N ASN A 165 -15.23 7.30 -3.76
CA ASN A 165 -14.96 8.28 -2.70
C ASN A 165 -16.18 9.16 -2.40
N SER A 166 -17.12 9.30 -3.34
CA SER A 166 -18.41 9.95 -3.07
C SER A 166 -19.23 9.24 -1.99
N GLN A 167 -19.02 7.93 -1.80
CA GLN A 167 -19.71 7.08 -0.82
C GLN A 167 -19.04 7.07 0.55
N LEU A 168 -17.85 7.68 0.70
CA LEU A 168 -17.22 7.86 2.00
C LEU A 168 -18.02 8.91 2.80
N VAL A 169 -18.68 8.45 3.86
CA VAL A 169 -19.55 9.22 4.76
C VAL A 169 -19.08 9.03 6.20
N GLU A 170 -19.51 9.91 7.11
CA GLU A 170 -19.25 9.81 8.56
C GLU A 170 -17.75 9.77 8.95
N MET A 171 -16.92 10.48 8.17
CA MET A 171 -15.47 10.52 8.38
C MET A 171 -15.10 11.16 9.73
N ASP A 172 -15.99 11.95 10.35
CA ASP A 172 -15.84 12.55 11.67
C ASP A 172 -15.76 11.52 12.82
N LYS A 173 -15.93 10.23 12.53
CA LYS A 173 -15.76 9.14 13.48
C LYS A 173 -14.34 8.56 13.46
N VAL A 174 -13.51 8.90 12.48
CA VAL A 174 -12.22 8.24 12.24
C VAL A 174 -11.05 9.23 12.12
N HIS A 175 -9.88 8.79 12.56
CA HIS A 175 -8.61 9.44 12.28
C HIS A 175 -7.97 8.80 11.06
N LEU A 176 -7.42 9.65 10.19
CA LEU A 176 -7.04 9.27 8.85
C LEU A 176 -5.61 9.70 8.62
N LEU A 177 -4.71 8.76 8.37
CA LEU A 177 -3.29 9.02 8.16
C LEU A 177 -2.85 8.53 6.78
N SER A 178 -2.16 9.37 6.05
CA SER A 178 -1.47 8.99 4.81
C SER A 178 0.03 9.21 4.92
N VAL A 179 0.81 8.29 4.34
CA VAL A 179 2.28 8.36 4.32
C VAL A 179 2.76 8.47 2.87
N ILE A 180 3.39 9.58 2.47
CA ILE A 180 3.60 9.94 1.04
C ILE A 180 5.05 10.34 0.73
N ARG A 181 5.48 10.16 -0.53
CA ARG A 181 6.85 10.42 -1.00
C ARG A 181 6.96 11.44 -2.15
N GLU A 182 8.15 12.04 -2.36
CA GLU A 182 8.52 12.86 -3.54
C GLU A 182 10.02 12.72 -3.91
N TRP A 183 10.41 12.59 -5.20
CA TRP A 183 11.85 12.54 -5.63
C TRP A 183 12.20 12.98 -7.08
N VAL A 184 13.49 13.38 -7.23
CA VAL A 184 14.27 13.74 -8.44
C VAL A 184 15.38 12.69 -8.74
N MET A 185 15.75 12.54 -10.01
CA MET A 185 16.58 11.45 -10.56
C MET A 185 18.10 11.68 -10.55
N THR A 186 18.86 10.57 -10.58
CA THR A 186 20.17 10.48 -11.27
C THR A 186 20.51 9.01 -11.60
N PHE A 187 21.06 8.77 -12.80
CA PHE A 187 21.41 7.44 -13.32
C PHE A 187 22.86 7.38 -13.79
N GLY A 188 23.44 6.17 -13.77
CA GLY A 188 24.50 5.81 -14.72
C GLY A 188 25.63 4.96 -14.15
N VAL A 189 25.39 3.68 -13.77
CA VAL A 189 26.51 2.75 -13.48
C VAL A 189 26.25 1.31 -13.94
N VAL A 190 25.00 0.82 -13.88
CA VAL A 190 24.73 -0.63 -14.11
C VAL A 190 24.85 -1.04 -15.59
N TRP A 191 24.58 -0.15 -16.55
CA TRP A 191 24.73 -0.42 -17.98
C TRP A 191 26.20 -0.58 -18.42
N LEU A 192 27.14 0.03 -17.70
CA LEU A 192 28.58 -0.04 -18.00
C LEU A 192 29.22 -1.36 -17.58
N LEU A 193 28.67 -2.04 -16.57
CA LEU A 193 29.23 -3.28 -16.02
C LEU A 193 28.94 -4.53 -16.88
N PHE A 194 27.89 -4.50 -17.71
CA PHE A 194 27.53 -5.64 -18.57
C PHE A 194 28.21 -5.66 -19.94
N ARG A 195 29.07 -4.68 -20.27
CA ARG A 195 29.64 -4.52 -21.61
C ARG A 195 31.00 -5.22 -21.85
N ARG A 196 31.67 -5.79 -20.83
CA ARG A 196 32.98 -6.44 -20.99
C ARG A 196 32.88 -7.97 -20.93
N LYS A 197 32.75 -8.60 -22.10
CA LYS A 197 32.57 -10.06 -22.30
C LYS A 197 33.86 -10.92 -22.31
N ARG A 198 35.03 -10.43 -21.89
CA ARG A 198 36.32 -11.05 -22.28
C ARG A 198 37.22 -11.61 -21.15
N LEU A 199 36.70 -11.98 -19.98
CA LEU A 199 37.59 -12.40 -18.87
C LEU A 199 37.00 -13.46 -17.91
N TRP A 200 36.46 -14.62 -18.36
CA TRP A 200 36.02 -15.64 -17.37
C TRP A 200 36.31 -17.13 -17.75
N PRO A 201 37.00 -17.92 -16.88
CA PRO A 201 37.52 -19.27 -17.19
C PRO A 201 36.50 -20.41 -16.94
N THR A 202 36.95 -21.66 -16.97
CA THR A 202 36.25 -22.98 -17.06
C THR A 202 34.96 -23.21 -16.23
N ARG A 203 34.15 -24.21 -16.64
CA ARG A 203 32.77 -24.49 -16.15
C ARG A 203 32.66 -24.68 -14.62
N SER A 204 33.59 -25.36 -13.97
CA SER A 204 33.55 -25.62 -12.52
C SER A 204 33.77 -24.35 -11.69
N LEU A 205 34.70 -23.50 -12.10
CA LEU A 205 34.95 -22.21 -11.46
C LEU A 205 33.75 -21.27 -11.63
N ARG A 206 33.05 -21.32 -12.77
CA ARG A 206 31.79 -20.58 -12.97
C ARG A 206 30.71 -21.03 -12.01
N CYS A 207 30.51 -22.33 -11.81
CA CYS A 207 29.50 -22.83 -10.88
C CYS A 207 29.84 -22.47 -9.43
N ALA A 208 31.09 -22.67 -8.99
CA ALA A 208 31.52 -22.31 -7.64
C ALA A 208 31.37 -20.81 -7.39
N LEU A 209 31.82 -19.98 -8.33
CA LEU A 209 31.79 -18.52 -8.21
C LEU A 209 30.35 -17.98 -8.34
N CYS A 210 29.49 -18.60 -9.16
CA CYS A 210 28.05 -18.34 -9.15
C CYS A 210 27.42 -18.68 -7.80
N LEU A 211 27.71 -19.85 -7.22
CA LEU A 211 27.16 -20.23 -5.91
C LEU A 211 27.68 -19.34 -4.78
N THR A 212 28.96 -18.95 -4.80
CA THR A 212 29.52 -18.00 -3.82
C THR A 212 28.94 -16.60 -4.01
N LEU A 213 28.79 -16.12 -5.24
CA LEU A 213 28.10 -14.87 -5.53
C LEU A 213 26.64 -14.92 -5.10
N ILE A 214 25.92 -16.02 -5.37
CA ILE A 214 24.54 -16.22 -4.91
C ILE A 214 24.50 -16.18 -3.40
N ALA A 215 25.37 -16.90 -2.69
CA ALA A 215 25.39 -16.93 -1.22
C ALA A 215 25.77 -15.57 -0.60
N MET A 216 26.76 -14.86 -1.15
CA MET A 216 27.13 -13.52 -0.70
C MET A 216 26.04 -12.50 -1.02
N THR A 217 25.45 -12.59 -2.20
CA THR A 217 24.34 -11.72 -2.63
C THR A 217 23.14 -11.99 -1.75
N TRP A 218 22.80 -13.25 -1.46
CA TRP A 218 21.72 -13.64 -0.53
C TRP A 218 21.94 -13.08 0.88
N ARG A 219 23.17 -13.21 1.42
CA ARG A 219 23.54 -12.61 2.72
C ARG A 219 23.44 -11.09 2.72
N LYS A 220 23.81 -10.41 1.62
CA LYS A 220 23.69 -8.95 1.51
C LYS A 220 22.24 -8.52 1.27
N LEU A 221 21.47 -9.24 0.46
CA LEU A 221 20.06 -9.00 0.15
C LEU A 221 19.21 -8.99 1.43
N GLY A 222 19.52 -9.83 2.43
CA GLY A 222 18.80 -9.83 3.71
C GLY A 222 19.03 -8.57 4.59
N LYS A 223 20.13 -7.84 4.35
CA LYS A 223 20.51 -6.63 5.09
C LYS A 223 20.12 -5.34 4.37
N VAL A 224 19.62 -5.45 3.15
CA VAL A 224 19.24 -4.31 2.33
C VAL A 224 17.85 -3.82 2.74
N ASP A 225 17.71 -2.50 2.90
CA ASP A 225 16.42 -1.83 3.08
C ASP A 225 15.81 -1.56 1.71
N TYR A 226 14.94 -2.45 1.25
CA TYR A 226 14.34 -2.34 -0.09
C TYR A 226 13.37 -1.18 -0.20
N SER A 227 12.90 -0.63 0.92
CA SER A 227 12.08 0.59 0.93
C SER A 227 12.87 1.83 0.50
N LYS A 228 14.19 1.83 0.73
CA LYS A 228 15.11 2.90 0.33
C LYS A 228 15.86 2.62 -0.96
N VAL A 229 15.94 1.35 -1.38
CA VAL A 229 16.71 0.96 -2.56
C VAL A 229 16.07 1.50 -3.84
N ARG A 230 16.82 2.34 -4.53
CA ARG A 230 16.40 3.06 -5.74
C ARG A 230 15.94 2.14 -6.88
N SER A 231 16.43 0.90 -6.92
CA SER A 231 16.19 -0.04 -8.03
C SER A 231 15.04 -1.03 -7.80
N SER A 232 14.51 -1.18 -6.58
CA SER A 232 13.56 -2.27 -6.29
C SER A 232 12.24 -2.14 -7.04
N LEU A 233 11.76 -0.91 -7.25
CA LEU A 233 10.52 -0.61 -8.01
C LEU A 233 10.75 0.36 -9.19
N TRP A 234 12.01 0.56 -9.61
CA TRP A 234 12.34 1.59 -10.60
C TRP A 234 11.59 1.45 -11.92
N GLY A 235 11.47 0.22 -12.44
CA GLY A 235 10.77 -0.03 -13.70
C GLY A 235 9.31 0.42 -13.63
N LEU A 236 8.61 0.08 -12.56
CA LEU A 236 7.22 0.49 -12.36
C LEU A 236 7.10 2.00 -12.13
N ILE A 237 8.03 2.61 -11.38
CA ILE A 237 8.08 4.07 -11.22
C ILE A 237 8.16 4.75 -12.58
N TRP A 238 9.06 4.27 -13.42
CA TRP A 238 9.28 4.80 -14.76
C TRP A 238 8.05 4.59 -15.66
N VAL A 239 7.42 3.42 -15.64
CA VAL A 239 6.20 3.16 -16.43
C VAL A 239 5.09 4.12 -16.02
N ILE A 240 4.78 4.23 -14.72
CA ILE A 240 3.74 5.12 -14.20
C ILE A 240 4.04 6.57 -14.58
N ARG A 241 5.28 7.01 -14.39
CA ARG A 241 5.74 8.37 -14.71
C ARG A 241 5.61 8.67 -16.20
N SER A 242 6.12 7.78 -17.04
CA SER A 242 6.10 7.92 -18.50
C SER A 242 4.67 7.99 -19.01
N TYR A 243 3.83 7.04 -18.59
CA TYR A 243 2.42 6.99 -18.95
C TYR A 243 1.69 8.27 -18.54
N THR A 244 1.81 8.67 -17.27
CA THR A 244 1.14 9.88 -16.77
C THR A 244 1.63 11.15 -17.47
N SER A 245 2.94 11.27 -17.75
CA SER A 245 3.49 12.44 -18.45
C SER A 245 2.99 12.56 -19.89
N SER A 246 2.71 11.42 -20.54
CA SER A 246 2.15 11.38 -21.90
C SER A 246 0.64 11.69 -21.97
N MET A 247 -0.05 11.80 -20.83
CA MET A 247 -1.46 12.18 -20.80
C MET A 247 -1.61 13.67 -21.11
N HIS A 248 -1.91 13.99 -22.37
CA HIS A 248 -2.31 15.33 -22.79
C HIS A 248 -3.66 15.71 -22.13
N LYS A 249 -3.87 17.00 -21.85
CA LYS A 249 -5.09 17.56 -21.23
C LYS A 249 -6.41 17.27 -21.98
N ARG A 250 -6.38 16.61 -23.15
CA ARG A 250 -7.54 16.38 -24.02
C ARG A 250 -8.33 15.11 -23.70
N ASP A 251 -7.76 14.15 -22.96
CA ASP A 251 -8.49 12.96 -22.47
C ASP A 251 -8.17 12.72 -20.98
N PRO A 252 -8.72 13.56 -20.07
CA PRO A 252 -8.50 13.40 -18.65
C PRO A 252 -9.17 12.11 -18.15
N LEU A 253 -8.50 11.43 -17.20
CA LEU A 253 -9.05 10.20 -16.61
C LEU A 253 -10.39 10.43 -15.88
N TYR A 254 -10.59 11.63 -15.35
CA TYR A 254 -11.80 12.09 -14.68
C TYR A 254 -11.78 13.63 -14.61
N ASP A 255 -12.91 14.26 -14.27
CA ASP A 255 -13.00 15.72 -14.21
C ASP A 255 -12.09 16.32 -13.11
N GLY A 256 -11.23 17.27 -13.51
CA GLY A 256 -10.21 17.84 -12.62
C GLY A 256 -8.92 17.00 -12.52
N PHE A 257 -8.71 16.03 -13.42
CA PHE A 257 -7.43 15.33 -13.55
C PHE A 257 -6.35 16.24 -14.15
N ASP A 258 -5.18 16.28 -13.50
CA ASP A 258 -4.00 17.00 -13.98
C ASP A 258 -2.77 16.08 -13.94
N SER A 259 -2.26 15.73 -15.12
CA SER A 259 -1.12 14.83 -15.26
C SER A 259 0.15 15.34 -14.54
N ALA A 260 0.34 16.65 -14.43
CA ALA A 260 1.49 17.22 -13.74
C ALA A 260 1.50 16.86 -12.25
N HIS A 261 0.34 16.84 -11.59
CA HIS A 261 0.23 16.43 -10.20
C HIS A 261 0.41 14.92 -10.01
N TRP A 262 -0.04 14.14 -11.00
CA TRP A 262 -0.06 12.68 -10.89
C TRP A 262 1.28 12.01 -11.24
N VAL A 263 2.20 12.70 -11.90
CA VAL A 263 3.45 12.12 -12.43
C VAL A 263 4.34 11.47 -11.35
N HIS A 264 4.29 11.97 -10.12
CA HIS A 264 5.08 11.47 -9.00
C HIS A 264 4.40 10.24 -8.36
N ASN A 265 5.16 9.17 -8.14
CA ASN A 265 4.66 7.90 -7.63
C ASN A 265 5.72 7.16 -6.80
N ASP A 266 5.28 6.18 -6.00
CA ASP A 266 6.14 5.37 -5.12
C ASP A 266 6.55 4.01 -5.75
N GLY A 267 6.18 3.78 -7.00
CA GLY A 267 6.37 2.54 -7.75
C GLY A 267 5.12 1.69 -7.90
N ILE A 268 4.07 1.96 -7.12
CA ILE A 268 2.77 1.27 -7.26
C ILE A 268 1.62 2.28 -7.31
N VAL A 269 1.69 3.36 -6.55
CA VAL A 269 0.60 4.34 -6.38
C VAL A 269 1.12 5.75 -6.62
N ASN A 270 0.34 6.60 -7.28
CA ASN A 270 0.68 8.00 -7.49
C ASN A 270 0.63 8.75 -6.14
N THR A 271 1.62 9.57 -5.86
CA THR A 271 1.78 10.28 -4.58
C THR A 271 0.63 11.25 -4.30
N TYR A 272 0.19 11.99 -5.32
CA TYR A 272 -0.97 12.88 -5.27
C TYR A 272 -2.27 12.17 -4.88
N SER A 273 -2.35 10.88 -5.18
CA SER A 273 -3.49 10.02 -4.90
C SER A 273 -3.50 9.49 -3.47
N GLN A 274 -2.31 9.34 -2.87
CA GLN A 274 -2.18 8.84 -1.50
C GLN A 274 -2.65 9.87 -0.48
N VAL A 275 -2.58 11.17 -0.79
CA VAL A 275 -2.79 12.26 0.18
C VAL A 275 -4.12 12.20 0.91
N TYR A 276 -5.20 12.18 0.15
CA TYR A 276 -6.55 12.09 0.68
C TYR A 276 -7.51 11.72 -0.48
N PRO A 277 -8.67 11.11 -0.19
CA PRO A 277 -9.67 10.76 -1.18
C PRO A 277 -10.30 12.02 -1.80
N ARG A 278 -10.22 12.13 -3.12
CA ARG A 278 -10.80 13.23 -3.91
C ARG A 278 -12.16 12.83 -4.49
N VAL A 279 -13.01 13.79 -4.80
CA VAL A 279 -14.27 13.55 -5.51
C VAL A 279 -14.36 14.39 -6.77
N GLU A 280 -15.21 13.97 -7.70
CA GLU A 280 -15.52 14.71 -8.92
C GLU A 280 -16.19 16.04 -8.55
N GLN A 281 -15.82 17.11 -9.25
CA GLN A 281 -16.47 18.42 -9.10
C GLN A 281 -17.96 18.28 -9.46
N GLY A 282 -18.84 18.76 -8.58
CA GLY A 282 -20.30 18.68 -8.76
C GLY A 282 -20.98 17.47 -8.11
N ALA A 283 -20.27 16.37 -7.82
CA ALA A 283 -20.84 15.20 -7.13
C ALA A 283 -21.17 15.45 -5.64
N ALA A 284 -20.64 16.55 -5.06
CA ALA A 284 -20.89 16.95 -3.68
C ALA A 284 -22.25 17.64 -3.47
N ALA A 285 -22.96 18.03 -4.54
CA ALA A 285 -24.15 18.88 -4.46
C ALA A 285 -25.49 18.13 -4.33
N ALA A 286 -25.52 16.80 -4.45
CA ALA A 286 -26.76 16.05 -4.65
C ALA A 286 -27.31 15.28 -3.43
N VAL A 287 -26.74 15.44 -2.22
CA VAL A 287 -27.25 14.72 -1.04
C VAL A 287 -27.35 15.62 0.22
N GLU A 288 -28.57 16.02 0.54
CA GLU A 288 -29.05 16.59 1.82
C GLU A 288 -28.65 15.74 3.07
N PRO A 289 -28.68 16.33 4.28
CA PRO A 289 -27.59 17.11 4.85
C PRO A 289 -26.47 16.15 5.33
N ARG A 290 -25.56 15.75 4.44
CA ARG A 290 -24.33 15.08 4.85
C ARG A 290 -23.34 16.15 5.34
N ARG A 291 -22.80 15.99 6.55
CA ARG A 291 -21.78 16.89 7.12
C ARG A 291 -20.63 17.10 6.12
N PRO A 292 -20.01 18.30 6.08
CA PRO A 292 -19.03 18.65 5.08
C PRO A 292 -17.81 17.73 5.14
N ARG A 293 -17.41 17.21 3.98
CA ARG A 293 -16.18 16.42 3.82
C ARG A 293 -14.97 17.33 4.04
N SER A 294 -13.88 16.77 4.56
CA SER A 294 -12.59 17.49 4.60
C SER A 294 -12.18 17.88 3.19
N GLU A 295 -12.12 19.19 2.92
CA GLU A 295 -11.73 19.73 1.60
C GLU A 295 -10.24 19.48 1.29
N SER A 296 -9.44 19.28 2.33
CA SER A 296 -7.99 19.12 2.26
C SER A 296 -7.46 18.13 3.32
N HIS A 297 -6.15 18.12 3.48
CA HIS A 297 -5.39 17.35 4.46
C HIS A 297 -4.51 18.30 5.30
N MET A 298 -4.13 17.85 6.49
CA MET A 298 -3.18 18.50 7.38
C MET A 298 -1.88 17.71 7.36
N SER A 299 -0.76 18.35 7.02
CA SER A 299 0.54 17.68 7.15
C SER A 299 0.94 17.57 8.61
N ILE A 300 1.37 16.38 9.02
CA ILE A 300 1.91 16.12 10.35
C ILE A 300 3.35 15.62 10.24
N ASP A 301 4.17 15.99 11.21
CA ASP A 301 5.50 15.42 11.38
C ASP A 301 5.49 14.45 12.55
N LEU A 302 5.75 13.17 12.26
CA LEU A 302 5.81 12.12 13.27
C LEU A 302 7.17 12.10 14.00
N GLU A 303 8.18 12.78 13.46
CA GLU A 303 9.56 12.76 13.97
C GLU A 303 9.86 13.94 14.92
N VAL A 304 8.99 14.95 14.99
CA VAL A 304 9.17 16.12 15.84
C VAL A 304 8.56 15.86 17.22
N GLU A 305 9.42 15.55 18.19
CA GLU A 305 9.05 15.37 19.62
C GLU A 305 8.87 16.70 20.38
N ASN A 306 8.39 17.78 19.76
CA ASN A 306 8.16 19.03 20.49
C ASN A 306 6.78 19.05 21.16
N ASP A 307 6.78 19.00 22.49
CA ASP A 307 5.60 19.04 23.37
C ASP A 307 4.71 20.30 23.23
N SER A 308 5.15 21.34 22.51
CA SER A 308 4.39 22.59 22.36
C SER A 308 3.54 22.70 21.08
N HIS A 309 3.76 21.83 20.08
CA HIS A 309 3.08 21.94 18.76
C HIS A 309 2.71 20.60 18.13
N THR A 310 2.52 19.52 18.90
CA THR A 310 1.83 18.34 18.36
C THR A 310 0.45 18.76 17.87
N THR A 311 0.25 18.74 16.55
CA THR A 311 -1.03 19.04 15.92
C THR A 311 -2.06 18.06 16.47
N ALA A 312 -2.97 18.55 17.30
CA ALA A 312 -4.03 17.73 17.86
C ALA A 312 -4.77 17.05 16.70
N LEU A 313 -4.89 15.73 16.74
CA LEU A 313 -5.55 15.00 15.68
C LEU A 313 -7.03 15.39 15.64
N ILE A 314 -7.45 16.03 14.55
CA ILE A 314 -8.84 16.44 14.37
C ILE A 314 -9.62 15.30 13.69
N LYS A 315 -10.67 14.81 14.35
CA LYS A 315 -11.56 13.80 13.76
C LYS A 315 -12.14 14.30 12.44
N GLY A 316 -12.28 13.41 11.45
CA GLY A 316 -12.79 13.78 10.13
C GLY A 316 -11.81 14.50 9.22
N THR A 317 -10.59 14.79 9.70
CA THR A 317 -9.54 15.42 8.91
C THR A 317 -8.47 14.40 8.51
N TRP A 318 -8.05 14.46 7.24
CA TRP A 318 -6.93 13.68 6.74
C TRP A 318 -5.62 14.26 7.23
N HIS A 319 -4.86 13.51 8.01
CA HIS A 319 -3.51 13.85 8.41
C HIS A 319 -2.52 13.16 7.48
N THR A 320 -1.45 13.83 7.11
CA THR A 320 -0.48 13.29 6.15
C THR A 320 0.92 13.46 6.67
N HIS A 321 1.59 12.34 6.88
CA HIS A 321 3.02 12.30 7.10
C HIS A 321 3.74 12.04 5.78
N ARG A 322 4.93 12.63 5.56
CA ARG A 322 5.70 12.42 4.32
C ARG A 322 6.97 11.66 4.63
N MET A 323 7.23 10.58 3.90
CA MET A 323 8.39 9.73 4.08
C MET A 323 9.19 9.58 2.78
N GLY A 324 10.51 9.50 2.94
CA GLY A 324 11.47 9.32 1.85
C GLY A 324 11.57 7.91 1.25
N LYS A 325 10.56 7.04 1.41
CA LYS A 325 10.62 5.59 1.09
C LYS A 325 9.59 5.12 0.05
N ASN A 326 9.92 4.12 -0.75
CA ASN A 326 9.03 3.57 -1.78
C ASN A 326 7.85 2.78 -1.20
N HIS A 327 7.04 2.17 -2.06
CA HIS A 327 5.82 1.43 -1.66
C HIS A 327 6.04 0.28 -0.66
N LEU A 328 7.27 -0.13 -0.38
CA LEU A 328 7.58 -1.13 0.66
C LEU A 328 7.75 -0.51 2.06
N CYS A 329 7.56 0.81 2.20
CA CYS A 329 7.59 1.51 3.49
C CYS A 329 6.63 0.88 4.51
N GLY A 330 7.06 0.74 5.76
CA GLY A 330 6.24 0.12 6.82
C GLY A 330 6.04 -1.40 6.70
N THR A 331 6.50 -2.04 5.63
CA THR A 331 6.45 -3.50 5.51
C THR A 331 7.69 -4.17 6.12
N HIS A 332 7.74 -5.50 6.12
CA HIS A 332 8.94 -6.26 6.51
C HIS A 332 10.21 -5.85 5.76
N TRP A 333 10.07 -5.34 4.54
CA TRP A 333 11.20 -4.92 3.71
C TRP A 333 11.72 -3.51 4.02
N ASP A 334 11.08 -2.80 4.96
CA ASP A 334 11.55 -1.55 5.54
C ASP A 334 12.24 -1.83 6.88
N LYS A 335 13.56 -1.62 6.93
CA LYS A 335 14.37 -1.92 8.12
C LYS A 335 14.12 -0.95 9.28
N GLU A 336 13.53 0.20 9.02
CA GLU A 336 13.22 1.21 10.02
C GLU A 336 11.71 1.34 10.24
N ALA A 337 10.91 0.38 9.77
CA ALA A 337 9.47 0.38 10.00
C ALA A 337 9.12 0.47 11.49
N HIS A 338 9.99 -0.07 12.36
CA HIS A 338 9.85 0.00 13.80
C HIS A 338 9.78 1.45 14.34
N HIS A 339 10.56 2.38 13.79
CA HIS A 339 10.47 3.80 14.18
C HIS A 339 9.13 4.42 13.77
N LEU A 340 8.70 4.15 12.54
CA LEU A 340 7.39 4.59 12.04
C LEU A 340 6.27 4.11 12.95
N TYR A 341 6.24 2.82 13.28
CA TYR A 341 5.19 2.26 14.13
C TYR A 341 5.25 2.79 15.56
N ALA A 342 6.45 2.98 16.14
CA ALA A 342 6.60 3.59 17.45
C ALA A 342 5.99 5.00 17.48
N HIS A 343 6.27 5.84 16.48
CA HIS A 343 5.70 7.19 16.39
C HIS A 343 4.19 7.17 16.18
N VAL A 344 3.69 6.26 15.34
CA VAL A 344 2.23 6.09 15.14
C VAL A 344 1.55 5.66 16.43
N PHE A 345 2.09 4.70 17.17
CA PHE A 345 1.48 4.23 18.43
C PHE A 345 1.55 5.27 19.54
N LYS A 346 2.67 6.00 19.65
CA LYS A 346 2.79 7.14 20.56
C LYS A 346 1.74 8.21 20.26
N LEU A 347 1.49 8.49 18.97
CA LEU A 347 0.45 9.41 18.53
C LEU A 347 -0.96 8.92 18.92
N LEU A 348 -1.26 7.64 18.69
CA LEU A 348 -2.54 7.04 19.09
C LEU A 348 -2.75 7.11 20.61
N ASN A 349 -1.71 6.80 21.40
CA ASN A 349 -1.76 6.87 22.86
C ASN A 349 -2.01 8.28 23.38
N LYS A 350 -1.30 9.28 22.84
CA LYS A 350 -1.52 10.69 23.16
C LYS A 350 -2.98 11.10 22.91
N TRP A 351 -3.56 10.62 21.81
CA TRP A 351 -4.95 10.89 21.48
C TRP A 351 -5.95 10.26 22.45
N VAL A 352 -5.78 8.97 22.80
CA VAL A 352 -6.66 8.29 23.78
C VAL A 352 -6.64 9.06 25.10
N ALA A 353 -5.45 9.44 25.57
CA ALA A 353 -5.29 10.19 26.81
C ALA A 353 -6.00 11.55 26.78
N GLN A 354 -5.91 12.29 25.67
CA GLN A 354 -6.61 13.57 25.50
C GLN A 354 -8.13 13.40 25.58
N ASN A 355 -8.70 12.41 24.91
CA ASN A 355 -10.16 12.20 24.93
C ASN A 355 -10.69 11.76 26.29
N ASN A 356 -9.96 10.92 27.02
CA ASN A 356 -10.36 10.51 28.35
C ASN A 356 -10.36 11.70 29.33
N SER A 357 -9.38 12.60 29.22
CA SER A 357 -9.33 13.82 30.05
C SER A 357 -10.50 14.78 29.81
N VAL A 358 -10.99 14.88 28.55
CA VAL A 358 -12.16 15.69 28.20
C VAL A 358 -13.45 15.05 28.76
N ALA A 359 -13.59 13.73 28.67
CA ALA A 359 -14.75 13.01 29.22
C ALA A 359 -14.86 13.17 30.75
N ASP A 360 -13.75 13.08 31.48
CA ASP A 360 -13.74 13.23 32.94
C ASP A 360 -14.12 14.65 33.38
N SER A 361 -13.66 15.69 32.67
CA SER A 361 -14.00 17.10 32.97
C SER A 361 -15.47 17.45 32.71
N THR A 362 -16.09 16.78 31.73
CA THR A 362 -17.51 16.99 31.40
C THR A 362 -18.42 16.32 32.45
N THR A 363 -17.98 15.20 33.02
CA THR A 363 -18.72 14.43 34.03
C THR A 363 -18.67 15.09 35.41
N THR A 364 -17.61 15.82 35.73
CA THR A 364 -17.52 16.55 37.01
C THR A 364 -18.43 17.80 37.04
N THR A 365 -18.77 18.35 35.88
CA THR A 365 -19.59 19.56 35.80
C THR A 365 -21.10 19.26 35.91
N THR A 366 -21.55 18.06 35.54
CA THR A 366 -22.96 17.63 35.62
C THR A 366 -23.37 17.03 36.97
N CYS A 367 -22.44 16.72 37.87
CA CYS A 367 -22.76 16.33 39.25
C CYS A 367 -22.77 17.52 40.23
N ALA A 368 -22.57 18.75 39.73
CA ALA A 368 -22.64 19.98 40.51
C ALA A 368 -23.81 20.87 40.06
N THR A 369 -25.03 20.32 40.10
CA THR A 369 -26.29 21.09 40.12
C THR A 369 -27.34 20.38 40.94
#